data_AF-A0AAE3IVK2-F1
#
_entry.id   AF-A0AAE3IVK2-F1
#
_cell.length_a   1.000
_cell.length_b   1.000
_cell.length_c   1.000
_cell.angle_alpha   90.00
_cell.angle_beta   90.00
_cell.angle_gamma   90.00
#
_symmetry.space_group_name_H-M   'P 1'
#
loop_
_entity.id
_entity.type
_entity.pdbx_description
1 polymer ?
#
loop_
_entity_poly.entity_id
_entity_poly.type
_entity_poly.pdbx_seq_one_letter_code
_entity_poly.pdbx_strand_id
1 'polypeptide(L)'
;MNSKLFARFILGCALKASFALALFEIGPAQAQTVQCDSTEDYCVPFVGCIEKTGEIFRGQTHGLAGGPLIAVSSSGASCVGLWEKTYLGIGVARFKCDDGRNGASVYTYFEEKTGTAVGKAEMTNGQIGKFWAGWNLEAYFREVAPEERRNMVCEVNEMLLS
;
A
#
# COMPACT_ATOMS: atom_id res chain seq x y z
N MET A 1 -36.23 -75.19 -15.54
CA MET A 1 -36.03 -75.23 -14.08
C MET A 1 -35.99 -73.79 -13.58
N ASN A 2 -37.11 -73.27 -13.06
CA ASN A 2 -37.38 -73.05 -11.62
C ASN A 2 -36.22 -72.32 -10.89
N SER A 3 -36.40 -71.25 -10.14
CA SER A 3 -37.57 -70.44 -9.77
C SER A 3 -37.07 -69.36 -8.81
N LYS A 4 -37.59 -68.12 -8.94
CA LYS A 4 -37.89 -67.18 -7.83
C LYS A 4 -36.65 -66.57 -7.10
N LEU A 5 -36.60 -65.32 -6.64
CA LEU A 5 -37.64 -64.55 -5.93
C LEU A 5 -37.13 -63.10 -5.61
N PHE A 6 -38.03 -62.10 -5.69
CA PHE A 6 -38.09 -60.79 -4.98
C PHE A 6 -36.95 -59.75 -5.12
N ALA A 7 -37.17 -58.43 -5.20
CA ALA A 7 -38.36 -57.59 -5.15
C ALA A 7 -38.10 -56.19 -5.76
N ARG A 8 -39.20 -55.61 -6.25
CA ARG A 8 -39.56 -54.22 -6.60
C ARG A 8 -38.82 -53.12 -5.80
N PHE A 9 -38.54 -51.93 -6.32
CA PHE A 9 -39.56 -50.89 -6.56
C PHE A 9 -39.06 -49.75 -7.46
N ILE A 10 -40.05 -49.14 -8.11
CA ILE A 10 -40.04 -48.13 -9.16
C ILE A 10 -39.66 -46.75 -8.58
N LEU A 11 -39.11 -45.87 -9.44
CA LEU A 11 -39.63 -44.53 -9.75
C LEU A 11 -38.52 -43.48 -9.84
N GLY A 12 -38.30 -42.99 -11.06
CA GLY A 12 -37.44 -41.85 -11.32
C GLY A 12 -38.03 -40.55 -10.75
N CYS A 13 -37.15 -39.61 -10.45
CA CYS A 13 -37.49 -38.20 -10.39
C CYS A 13 -36.25 -37.41 -10.78
N ALA A 14 -36.35 -36.65 -11.87
CA ALA A 14 -35.31 -35.78 -12.37
C ALA A 14 -34.92 -34.74 -11.32
N LEU A 15 -33.67 -34.75 -10.85
CA LEU A 15 -33.18 -33.73 -9.95
C LEU A 15 -32.56 -32.58 -10.76
N LYS A 16 -33.23 -31.43 -10.69
CA LYS A 16 -32.84 -30.14 -11.27
C LYS A 16 -31.44 -29.75 -10.79
N ALA A 17 -30.55 -29.40 -11.71
CA ALA A 17 -29.28 -28.78 -11.39
C ALA A 17 -29.52 -27.33 -10.93
N SER A 18 -29.52 -27.11 -9.61
CA SER A 18 -29.53 -25.79 -9.01
C SER A 18 -28.12 -25.19 -9.06
N PHE A 19 -27.96 -24.09 -9.81
CA PHE A 19 -26.77 -23.24 -9.73
C PHE A 19 -26.74 -22.56 -8.35
N ALA A 20 -25.86 -23.03 -7.47
CA ALA A 20 -25.58 -22.35 -6.21
C ALA A 20 -24.67 -21.16 -6.46
N LEU A 21 -25.20 -19.94 -6.31
CA LEU A 21 -24.42 -18.71 -6.21
C LEU A 21 -23.59 -18.76 -4.94
N ALA A 22 -22.29 -19.02 -5.07
CA ALA A 22 -21.33 -18.86 -3.99
C ALA A 22 -21.13 -17.36 -3.73
N LEU A 23 -21.73 -16.86 -2.65
CA LEU A 23 -21.41 -15.55 -2.08
C LEU A 23 -19.97 -15.62 -1.54
N PHE A 24 -19.02 -15.07 -2.29
CA PHE A 24 -17.69 -14.79 -1.75
C PHE A 24 -17.81 -13.58 -0.84
N GLU A 25 -17.79 -13.81 0.46
CA GLU A 25 -17.66 -12.73 1.44
C GLU A 25 -16.25 -12.13 1.31
N ILE A 26 -16.20 -10.91 0.79
CA ILE A 26 -14.98 -10.11 0.74
C ILE A 26 -14.74 -9.60 2.16
N GLY A 27 -13.87 -10.28 2.90
CA GLY A 27 -13.45 -9.86 4.24
C GLY A 27 -12.75 -8.49 4.20
N PRO A 28 -12.77 -7.73 5.32
CA PRO A 28 -12.12 -6.42 5.38
C PRO A 28 -10.61 -6.58 5.15
N ALA A 29 -10.05 -5.80 4.22
CA ALA A 29 -8.61 -5.71 4.03
C ALA A 29 -7.99 -5.14 5.31
N GLN A 30 -7.29 -5.99 6.07
CA GLN A 30 -6.55 -5.55 7.26
C GLN A 30 -5.37 -4.69 6.81
N ALA A 31 -5.35 -3.43 7.25
CA ALA A 31 -4.19 -2.56 7.10
C ALA A 31 -2.99 -3.22 7.81
N GLN A 32 -2.01 -3.69 7.04
CA GLN A 32 -0.78 -4.22 7.61
C GLN A 32 -0.01 -3.09 8.28
N THR A 33 0.30 -3.25 9.56
CA THR A 33 1.17 -2.32 10.30
C THR A 33 2.57 -2.42 9.74
N VAL A 34 3.09 -1.31 9.20
CA VAL A 34 4.49 -1.23 8.77
C VAL A 34 5.33 -0.99 10.02
N GLN A 35 6.01 -2.04 10.49
CA GLN A 35 6.87 -1.99 11.68
C GLN A 35 8.34 -1.96 11.22
N CYS A 36 9.00 -0.82 11.44
CA CYS A 36 10.46 -0.75 11.44
C CYS A 36 10.95 -1.13 12.84
N ASP A 37 11.18 -2.42 13.06
CA ASP A 37 11.54 -2.96 14.38
C ASP A 37 13.02 -2.76 14.76
N SER A 38 13.86 -2.34 13.80
CA SER A 38 15.28 -2.09 14.03
C SER A 38 15.79 -0.87 13.28
N THR A 39 16.72 -0.16 13.89
CA THR A 39 17.56 0.86 13.22
C THR A 39 18.74 0.24 12.48
N GLU A 40 19.04 -1.03 12.75
CA GLU A 40 19.90 -1.85 11.90
C GLU A 40 19.25 -1.88 10.51
N ASP A 41 20.02 -1.51 9.48
CA ASP A 41 19.61 -1.23 8.09
C ASP A 41 18.93 0.11 7.79
N TYR A 42 18.82 1.02 8.77
CA TYR A 42 18.18 2.33 8.58
C TYR A 42 16.77 2.21 8.01
N CYS A 43 15.96 1.31 8.59
CA CYS A 43 14.54 1.22 8.28
C CYS A 43 13.83 2.49 8.75
N VAL A 44 13.20 3.21 7.83
CA VAL A 44 12.35 4.36 8.12
C VAL A 44 10.94 4.12 7.58
N PRO A 45 9.90 4.59 8.30
CA PRO A 45 8.54 4.51 7.80
C PRO A 45 8.39 5.43 6.58
N PHE A 46 7.50 5.03 5.70
CA PHE A 46 7.17 5.70 4.46
C PHE A 46 5.65 5.81 4.32
N VAL A 47 5.18 6.97 3.90
CA VAL A 47 3.78 7.22 3.60
C VAL A 47 3.65 8.09 2.36
N GLY A 48 2.66 7.80 1.52
CA GLY A 48 2.32 8.59 0.36
C GLY A 48 0.83 8.90 0.31
N CYS A 49 0.48 10.01 -0.30
CA CYS A 49 -0.89 10.39 -0.60
C CYS A 49 -0.99 10.84 -2.06
N ILE A 50 -1.96 10.31 -2.80
CA ILE A 50 -2.37 10.88 -4.09
C ILE A 50 -3.32 12.03 -3.81
N GLU A 51 -2.87 13.25 -4.12
CA GLU A 51 -3.49 14.49 -3.64
C GLU A 51 -4.98 14.57 -3.98
N LYS A 52 -5.36 14.15 -5.20
CA LYS A 52 -6.73 14.26 -5.72
C LYS A 52 -7.66 13.12 -5.32
N THR A 53 -7.14 11.90 -5.17
CA THR A 53 -7.99 10.72 -4.90
C THR A 53 -8.03 10.36 -3.44
N GLY A 54 -7.10 10.86 -2.63
CA GLY A 54 -6.97 10.47 -1.23
C GLY A 54 -6.38 9.07 -1.06
N GLU A 55 -5.87 8.44 -2.12
CA GLU A 55 -5.28 7.11 -1.99
C GLU A 55 -3.97 7.19 -1.21
N ILE A 56 -3.85 6.35 -0.18
CA ILE A 56 -2.72 6.36 0.73
C ILE A 56 -1.83 5.17 0.45
N PHE A 57 -0.52 5.38 0.45
CA PHE A 57 0.50 4.34 0.41
C PHE A 57 1.16 4.28 1.78
N ARG A 58 1.33 3.09 2.35
CA ARG A 58 2.03 2.89 3.64
C ARG A 58 3.11 1.87 3.45
N GLY A 59 4.30 2.15 3.95
CA GLY A 59 5.45 1.30 3.72
C GLY A 59 6.66 1.68 4.53
N GLN A 60 7.81 1.22 4.06
CA GLN A 60 9.11 1.49 4.63
C GLN A 60 10.18 1.62 3.54
N THR A 61 11.23 2.35 3.85
CA THR A 61 12.47 2.35 3.08
C THR A 61 13.65 1.97 3.96
N HIS A 62 14.73 1.48 3.34
CA HIS A 62 15.95 1.08 4.05
C HIS A 62 17.17 1.79 3.48
N GLY A 63 18.21 1.96 4.30
CA GLY A 63 19.52 2.51 3.91
C GLY A 63 19.74 4.00 4.25
N LEU A 64 20.99 4.45 4.10
CA LEU A 64 21.42 5.84 4.40
C LEU A 64 21.50 6.76 3.18
N ALA A 65 21.87 6.18 2.04
CA ALA A 65 22.09 6.88 0.77
C ALA A 65 21.35 6.20 -0.40
N GLY A 66 20.56 5.18 -0.10
CA GLY A 66 19.78 4.43 -1.05
C GLY A 66 19.45 3.04 -0.54
N GLY A 67 18.44 2.43 -1.12
CA GLY A 67 17.97 1.11 -0.75
C GLY A 67 16.55 0.81 -1.21
N PRO A 68 15.97 -0.31 -0.76
CA PRO A 68 14.63 -0.71 -1.14
C PRO A 68 13.56 0.23 -0.58
N LEU A 69 12.48 0.36 -1.34
CA LEU A 69 11.20 0.94 -0.95
C LEU A 69 10.14 -0.14 -1.10
N ILE A 70 9.34 -0.37 -0.05
CA ILE A 70 8.24 -1.34 -0.06
C ILE A 70 7.03 -0.64 0.53
N ALA A 71 5.88 -0.68 -0.15
CA ALA A 71 4.65 -0.06 0.32
C ALA A 71 3.41 -0.83 -0.15
N VAL A 72 2.28 -0.58 0.52
CA VAL A 72 0.96 -1.08 0.16
C VAL A 72 0.01 0.12 0.04
N SER A 73 -0.76 0.18 -1.04
CA SER A 73 -1.80 1.20 -1.21
C SER A 73 -3.05 0.89 -0.37
N SER A 74 -3.88 1.88 -0.09
CA SER A 74 -5.19 1.68 0.56
C SER A 74 -6.16 0.87 -0.31
N SER A 75 -5.88 0.72 -1.60
CA SER A 75 -6.57 -0.21 -2.52
C SER A 75 -6.03 -1.65 -2.47
N GLY A 76 -4.96 -1.90 -1.71
CA GLY A 76 -4.35 -3.22 -1.52
C GLY A 76 -3.23 -3.57 -2.51
N ALA A 77 -2.82 -2.65 -3.38
CA ALA A 77 -1.75 -2.88 -4.34
C ALA A 77 -0.38 -2.87 -3.64
N SER A 78 0.43 -3.89 -3.89
CA SER A 78 1.80 -3.97 -3.37
C SER A 78 2.77 -3.26 -4.30
N CYS A 79 3.54 -2.32 -3.77
CA CYS A 79 4.51 -1.50 -4.49
C CYS A 79 5.92 -1.75 -4.01
N VAL A 80 6.85 -1.96 -4.95
CA VAL A 80 8.28 -2.17 -4.67
C VAL A 80 9.10 -1.23 -5.54
N GLY A 81 10.17 -0.69 -4.97
CA GLY A 81 11.02 0.27 -5.62
C GLY A 81 12.40 0.38 -5.01
N LEU A 82 13.14 1.36 -5.51
CA LEU A 82 14.44 1.76 -5.00
C LEU A 82 14.45 3.27 -4.80
N TRP A 83 15.20 3.71 -3.81
CA TRP A 83 15.55 5.10 -3.64
C TRP A 83 17.07 5.27 -3.59
N GLU A 84 17.54 6.47 -3.91
CA GLU A 84 18.94 6.87 -3.87
C GLU A 84 19.08 8.34 -3.52
N LYS A 85 20.19 8.70 -2.87
CA LYS A 85 20.62 10.07 -2.64
C LYS A 85 21.61 10.46 -3.74
N THR A 86 21.27 11.50 -4.50
CA THR A 86 22.16 12.08 -5.52
C THR A 86 23.36 12.77 -4.88
N TYR A 87 24.38 13.12 -5.68
CA TYR A 87 25.55 13.87 -5.20
C TYR A 87 25.21 15.25 -4.61
N LEU A 88 24.06 15.81 -4.99
CA LEU A 88 23.52 17.08 -4.45
C LEU A 88 22.73 16.90 -3.16
N GLY A 89 22.66 15.69 -2.61
CA GLY A 89 21.87 15.38 -1.41
C GLY A 89 20.37 15.22 -1.67
N ILE A 90 19.90 15.32 -2.92
CA ILE A 90 18.49 15.14 -3.28
C ILE A 90 18.15 13.64 -3.27
N GLY A 91 17.05 13.26 -2.62
CA GLY A 91 16.54 11.89 -2.67
C GLY A 91 15.69 11.66 -3.92
N VAL A 92 15.86 10.54 -4.59
CA VAL A 92 15.02 10.13 -5.72
C VAL A 92 14.55 8.71 -5.49
N ALA A 93 13.25 8.45 -5.61
CA ALA A 93 12.68 7.11 -5.55
C ALA A 93 11.95 6.77 -6.86
N ARG A 94 12.01 5.50 -7.24
CA ARG A 94 11.25 4.92 -8.36
C ARG A 94 10.63 3.61 -7.90
N PHE A 95 9.35 3.41 -8.18
CA PHE A 95 8.62 2.23 -7.73
C PHE A 95 7.59 1.75 -8.75
N LYS A 96 7.20 0.49 -8.61
CA LYS A 96 6.18 -0.18 -9.40
C LYS A 96 5.25 -0.94 -8.48
N CYS A 97 3.96 -0.89 -8.77
CA CYS A 97 2.91 -1.62 -8.09
C CYS A 97 2.44 -2.82 -8.92
N ASP A 98 1.93 -3.84 -8.25
CA ASP A 98 1.39 -5.07 -8.86
C ASP A 98 0.13 -4.83 -9.71
N ASP A 99 -0.61 -3.77 -9.44
CA ASP A 99 -1.73 -3.27 -10.25
C ASP A 99 -1.32 -2.57 -11.57
N GLY A 100 -0.01 -2.54 -11.86
CA GLY A 100 0.55 -1.98 -13.09
C GLY A 100 0.89 -0.50 -13.02
N ARG A 101 0.53 0.22 -11.94
CA ARG A 101 0.96 1.60 -11.72
C ARG A 101 2.45 1.67 -11.42
N ASN A 102 3.08 2.77 -11.79
CA ASN A 102 4.46 3.07 -11.46
C ASN A 102 4.56 4.54 -11.09
N GLY A 103 5.60 4.91 -10.37
CA GLY A 103 5.82 6.29 -9.99
C GLY A 103 7.27 6.61 -9.73
N ALA A 104 7.55 7.91 -9.73
CA ALA A 104 8.81 8.46 -9.29
C ALA A 104 8.55 9.59 -8.29
N SER A 105 9.44 9.75 -7.32
CA SER A 105 9.38 10.85 -6.36
C SER A 105 10.73 11.49 -6.17
N VAL A 106 10.74 12.82 -6.00
CA VAL A 106 11.93 13.61 -5.68
C VAL A 106 11.73 14.24 -4.32
N TYR A 107 12.67 14.00 -3.42
CA TYR A 107 12.61 14.36 -2.00
C TYR A 107 13.58 15.48 -1.65
N THR A 108 13.11 16.36 -0.76
CA THR A 108 13.91 17.32 -0.01
C THR A 108 13.83 16.98 1.48
N TYR A 109 14.95 17.09 2.19
CA TYR A 109 14.99 16.82 3.62
C TYR A 109 14.39 18.00 4.39
N PHE A 110 13.42 17.70 5.25
CA PHE A 110 12.91 18.62 6.25
C PHE A 110 13.84 18.64 7.47
N GLU A 111 14.25 17.44 7.93
CA GLU A 111 15.14 17.28 9.08
C GLU A 111 16.15 16.16 8.80
N GLU A 112 17.40 16.53 8.52
CA GLU A 112 18.44 15.55 8.17
C GLU A 112 18.72 14.55 9.29
N LYS A 113 18.68 14.99 10.55
CA LYS A 113 19.01 14.17 11.73
C LYS A 113 18.06 12.99 11.90
N THR A 114 16.77 13.18 11.60
CA THR A 114 15.73 12.13 11.71
C THR A 114 15.47 11.46 10.36
N GLY A 115 16.17 11.87 9.31
CA GLY A 115 15.96 11.41 7.94
C GLY A 115 14.60 11.84 7.36
N THR A 116 13.91 12.78 8.00
CA THR A 116 12.55 13.17 7.59
C THR A 116 12.61 13.98 6.31
N ALA A 117 12.05 13.41 5.25
CA ALA A 117 12.06 13.95 3.91
C ALA A 117 10.64 14.00 3.32
N VAL A 118 10.43 15.00 2.47
CA VAL A 118 9.17 15.27 1.79
C VAL A 118 9.44 15.27 0.29
N GLY A 119 8.63 14.54 -0.46
CA GLY A 119 8.78 14.42 -1.90
C GLY A 119 7.49 14.65 -2.64
N LYS A 120 7.61 15.26 -3.82
CA LYS A 120 6.55 15.25 -4.82
C LYS A 120 6.67 13.96 -5.61
N ALA A 121 5.56 13.29 -5.86
CA ALA A 121 5.49 12.09 -6.66
C ALA A 121 4.66 12.33 -7.92
N GLU A 122 5.09 11.71 -9.02
CA GLU A 122 4.35 11.63 -10.26
C GLU A 122 4.16 10.16 -10.62
N MET A 123 2.90 9.78 -10.82
CA MET A 123 2.49 8.45 -11.24
C MET A 123 2.40 8.38 -12.76
N THR A 124 2.62 7.21 -13.36
CA THR A 124 2.57 7.03 -14.82
C THR A 124 1.21 7.30 -15.46
N ASN A 125 0.14 7.33 -14.67
CA ASN A 125 -1.20 7.70 -15.10
C ASN A 125 -1.49 9.22 -14.96
N GLY A 126 -0.47 10.03 -14.65
CA GLY A 126 -0.57 11.48 -14.49
C GLY A 126 -1.09 11.95 -13.12
N GLN A 127 -1.32 11.03 -12.18
CA GLN A 127 -1.65 11.41 -10.80
C GLN A 127 -0.42 12.02 -10.11
N ILE A 128 -0.68 13.05 -9.32
CA ILE A 128 0.33 13.71 -8.48
C ILE A 128 0.10 13.28 -7.03
N GLY A 129 1.20 13.00 -6.34
CA GLY A 129 1.20 12.68 -4.93
C GLY A 129 2.23 13.46 -4.12
N LYS A 130 2.06 13.40 -2.82
CA LYS A 130 3.01 13.86 -1.81
C LYS A 130 3.40 12.70 -0.91
N PHE A 131 4.70 12.48 -0.80
CA PHE A 131 5.31 11.28 -0.24
C PHE A 131 6.28 11.71 0.84
N TRP A 132 6.36 10.93 1.92
CA TRP A 132 7.16 11.24 3.09
C TRP A 132 7.88 9.99 3.57
N ALA A 133 9.08 10.17 4.11
CA ALA A 133 9.82 9.11 4.77
C ALA A 133 10.60 9.68 5.95
N GLY A 134 10.79 8.91 7.03
CA GLY A 134 11.64 9.29 8.16
C GLY A 134 11.04 8.97 9.52
N TRP A 135 11.83 9.01 10.59
CA TRP A 135 11.35 8.62 11.93
C TRP A 135 10.47 9.66 12.61
N ASN A 136 10.41 10.89 12.09
CA ASN A 136 9.73 12.01 12.75
C ASN A 136 8.50 12.52 11.96
N LEU A 137 7.82 11.62 11.23
CA LEU A 137 6.64 11.98 10.42
C LEU A 137 5.50 12.56 11.26
N GLU A 138 5.30 12.06 12.48
CA GLU A 138 4.22 12.53 13.34
C GLU A 138 4.40 14.00 13.73
N ALA A 139 5.61 14.41 14.14
CA ALA A 139 5.90 15.81 14.42
C ALA A 139 5.80 16.67 13.15
N TYR A 140 6.32 16.19 12.02
CA TYR A 140 6.21 16.88 10.74
C TYR A 140 4.74 17.17 10.37
N PHE A 141 3.84 16.20 10.54
CA PHE A 141 2.43 16.39 10.21
C PHE A 141 1.70 17.38 11.11
N ARG A 142 2.12 17.49 12.38
CA ARG A 142 1.60 18.47 13.35
C ARG A 142 2.10 19.88 13.09
N GLU A 143 3.39 20.04 12.80
CA GLU A 143 4.06 21.34 12.87
C GLU A 143 4.24 22.02 11.50
N VAL A 144 4.42 21.25 10.43
CA VAL A 144 4.91 21.76 9.13
C VAL A 144 3.88 21.54 8.02
N ALA A 145 3.29 20.35 7.99
CA ALA A 145 2.41 19.94 6.92
C ALA A 145 1.03 20.66 6.81
N PRO A 146 0.49 21.43 7.78
CA PRO A 146 -0.86 22.00 7.64
C PRO A 146 -1.07 22.84 6.38
N GLU A 147 -0.06 23.58 5.91
CA GLU A 147 -0.15 24.32 4.65
C GLU A 147 0.00 23.43 3.42
N GLU A 148 0.98 22.53 3.43
CA GLU A 148 1.23 21.60 2.30
C GLU A 148 0.03 20.68 2.04
N ARG A 149 -0.69 20.29 3.09
CA ARG A 149 -1.84 19.38 3.02
C ARG A 149 -3.17 20.08 2.80
N ARG A 150 -3.23 21.41 2.85
CA ARG A 150 -4.50 22.18 2.81
C ARG A 150 -5.41 21.80 1.63
N ASN A 151 -4.81 21.40 0.51
CA ASN A 151 -5.53 21.08 -0.73
C ASN A 151 -5.53 19.57 -1.05
N MET A 152 -5.06 18.72 -0.13
CA MET A 152 -5.00 17.28 -0.31
C MET A 152 -6.23 16.61 0.28
N VAL A 153 -6.70 15.53 -0.35
CA VAL A 153 -7.85 14.76 0.15
C VAL A 153 -7.48 13.86 1.35
N CYS A 154 -6.21 13.48 1.52
CA CYS A 154 -5.81 12.54 2.58
C CYS A 154 -5.87 13.16 3.98
N GLU A 155 -6.35 12.36 4.92
CA GLU A 155 -6.40 12.70 6.33
C GLU A 155 -5.17 12.19 7.10
N VAL A 156 -4.71 12.98 8.09
CA VAL A 156 -3.46 12.67 8.82
C VAL A 156 -3.57 11.39 9.63
N ASN A 157 -4.70 11.19 10.29
CA ASN A 157 -4.97 9.99 11.10
C ASN A 157 -4.89 8.70 10.27
N GLU A 158 -5.13 8.79 8.97
CA GLU A 158 -4.96 7.66 8.07
C GLU A 158 -3.48 7.51 7.66
N MET A 159 -2.74 8.60 7.50
CA MET A 159 -1.32 8.57 7.10
C MET A 159 -0.37 8.13 8.22
N LEU A 160 -0.76 8.29 9.48
CA LEU A 160 0.04 7.85 10.62
C LEU A 160 -0.03 6.33 10.81
N LEU A 161 1.09 5.72 11.19
CA LEU A 161 1.24 4.28 11.42
C LEU A 161 0.95 3.86 12.88
N SER A 162 0.38 4.77 13.68
CA SER A 162 0.14 4.64 15.12
C SER A 162 -1.31 4.92 15.48
#